data_AF-A0A2L0UJJ0-F1
#
_entry.id   AF-A0A2L0UJJ0-F1
#
_cell.length_a   1.000
_cell.length_b   1.000
_cell.length_c   1.000
_cell.angle_alpha   90.00
_cell.angle_beta   90.00
_cell.angle_gamma   90.00
#
_symmetry.space_group_name_H-M   'P 1'
#
loop_
_entity.id
_entity.type
_entity.pdbx_description
1 polymer ?
#
loop_
_entity_poly.entity_id
_entity_poly.type
_entity_poly.pdbx_seq_one_letter_code
_entity_poly.pdbx_strand_id
1 'polypeptide(L)'
;MYVVTAVLAAAAQLAVGYLYLTSGLVAPLWALAVFLGWWLVLTCVGVKLALRRSYRLLLVPVVAVVTWFGAMVFGGAVLGWSA
;
A
#
# COMPACT_ATOMS: atom_id res chain seq x y z
N MET A 1 23.22 -8.25 -2.47
CA MET A 1 22.53 -7.19 -1.69
C MET A 1 21.19 -6.79 -2.31
N TYR A 2 21.10 -6.50 -3.61
CA TYR A 2 19.85 -6.08 -4.25
C TYR A 2 18.67 -7.07 -4.10
N VAL A 3 18.93 -8.38 -4.18
CA VAL A 3 17.90 -9.42 -4.00
C VAL A 3 17.26 -9.32 -2.61
N VAL A 4 18.06 -9.09 -1.57
CA VAL A 4 17.54 -8.92 -0.20
C VAL A 4 16.63 -7.70 -0.10
N THR A 5 17.03 -6.56 -0.66
CA THR A 5 16.18 -5.36 -0.71
C THR A 5 14.89 -5.58 -1.50
N ALA A 6 14.94 -6.38 -2.56
CA ALA A 6 13.76 -6.70 -3.35
C ALA A 6 12.79 -7.60 -2.59
N VAL A 7 13.30 -8.62 -1.90
CA VAL A 7 12.50 -9.51 -1.05
C VAL A 7 11.87 -8.73 0.11
N LEU A 8 12.64 -7.87 0.79
CA LEU A 8 12.12 -7.03 1.88
C LEU A 8 11.02 -6.08 1.40
N ALA A 9 11.22 -5.41 0.27
CA ALA A 9 10.22 -4.51 -0.28
C ALA A 9 8.95 -5.27 -0.72
N ALA A 10 9.09 -6.46 -1.30
CA ALA A 10 7.95 -7.30 -1.67
C ALA A 10 7.18 -7.80 -0.45
N ALA A 11 7.87 -8.25 0.59
CA ALA A 11 7.26 -8.68 1.85
C ALA A 11 6.51 -7.53 2.53
N ALA A 12 7.12 -6.34 2.59
CA ALA A 12 6.47 -5.14 3.10
C ALA A 12 5.23 -4.76 2.27
N GLN A 13 5.33 -4.81 0.93
CA GLN A 13 4.20 -4.50 0.05
C GLN A 13 3.03 -5.49 0.23
N LEU A 14 3.32 -6.77 0.49
CA LEU A 14 2.34 -7.80 0.83
C LEU A 14 1.66 -7.53 2.17
N ALA A 15 2.43 -7.19 3.21
CA ALA A 15 1.89 -6.81 4.51
C ALA A 15 0.95 -5.60 4.40
N VAL A 16 1.32 -4.61 3.57
CA VAL A 16 0.45 -3.45 3.30
C VAL A 16 -0.81 -3.87 2.53
N GLY A 17 -0.71 -4.80 1.57
CA GLY A 17 -1.89 -5.34 0.89
C GLY A 17 -2.91 -5.97 1.85
N TYR A 18 -2.43 -6.65 2.89
CA TYR A 18 -3.29 -7.17 3.95
C TYR A 18 -4.00 -6.05 4.73
N LEU A 19 -3.29 -4.97 5.09
CA LEU A 19 -3.89 -3.79 5.74
C LEU A 19 -4.96 -3.11 4.87
N TYR A 20 -4.78 -3.15 3.55
CA TYR A 20 -5.76 -2.63 2.60
C TYR A 20 -7.00 -3.54 2.56
N LEU A 21 -6.84 -4.86 2.65
CA LEU A 21 -7.98 -5.77 2.75
C LEU A 21 -8.77 -5.56 4.05
N THR A 22 -8.08 -5.47 5.19
CA THR A 22 -8.73 -5.28 6.50
C THR A 22 -9.40 -3.92 6.62
N SER A 23 -8.99 -2.93 5.81
CA SER A 23 -9.66 -1.62 5.73
C SER A 23 -11.15 -1.73 5.40
N GLY A 24 -11.56 -2.76 4.66
CA GLY A 24 -12.97 -2.99 4.32
C GLY A 24 -13.88 -3.30 5.51
N LEU A 25 -13.31 -3.57 6.69
CA LEU A 25 -14.06 -3.71 7.94
C LEU A 25 -14.44 -2.36 8.55
N VAL A 26 -13.72 -1.28 8.20
CA VAL A 26 -13.86 0.07 8.76
C VAL A 26 -14.39 1.05 7.72
N ALA A 27 -14.00 0.88 6.46
CA ALA A 27 -14.30 1.76 5.35
C ALA A 27 -15.32 1.11 4.39
N PRO A 28 -16.16 1.91 3.70
CA PRO A 28 -17.13 1.42 2.73
C PRO A 28 -16.47 0.72 1.52
N LEU A 29 -17.21 -0.19 0.88
CA LEU A 29 -16.74 -1.03 -0.25
C LEU A 29 -16.10 -0.23 -1.40
N TRP A 30 -16.60 0.98 -1.70
CA TRP A 30 -16.01 1.82 -2.75
C TRP A 30 -14.61 2.31 -2.37
N ALA A 31 -14.37 2.63 -1.10
CA ALA A 31 -13.06 3.05 -0.62
C ALA A 31 -12.07 1.89 -0.63
N LEU A 32 -12.53 0.68 -0.27
CA LEU A 32 -11.76 -0.55 -0.42
C LEU A 32 -11.33 -0.78 -1.87
N ALA A 33 -12.23 -0.58 -2.84
CA ALA A 33 -11.90 -0.71 -4.26
C ALA A 33 -10.82 0.30 -4.69
N VAL A 34 -10.92 1.55 -4.23
CA VAL A 34 -9.90 2.58 -4.48
C VAL A 34 -8.55 2.20 -3.85
N PHE A 35 -8.57 1.73 -2.61
CA PHE A 35 -7.38 1.24 -1.92
C PHE A 35 -6.72 0.09 -2.69
N LEU A 36 -7.48 -0.95 -3.05
CA LEU A 36 -6.94 -2.10 -3.81
C LEU A 36 -6.39 -1.68 -5.17
N GLY A 37 -7.08 -0.76 -5.87
CA GLY A 37 -6.59 -0.18 -7.11
C GLY A 37 -5.27 0.56 -6.93
N TRP A 38 -5.17 1.39 -5.88
CA TRP A 38 -3.94 2.10 -5.54
C TRP A 38 -2.79 1.16 -5.18
N TRP A 39 -3.07 0.12 -4.39
CA TRP A 39 -2.10 -0.91 -4.07
C TRP A 39 -1.57 -1.62 -5.32
N LEU A 40 -2.44 -1.97 -6.26
CA LEU A 40 -2.03 -2.57 -7.54
C LEU A 40 -1.12 -1.64 -8.35
N VAL A 41 -1.43 -0.34 -8.41
CA VAL A 41 -0.58 0.65 -9.08
C VAL A 41 0.82 0.68 -8.45
N LEU A 42 0.89 0.73 -7.11
CA LEU A 42 2.17 0.73 -6.40
C LEU A 42 2.94 -0.58 -6.59
N THR A 43 2.26 -1.72 -6.60
CA THR A 43 2.87 -3.03 -6.89
C THR A 43 3.45 -3.06 -8.31
N CYS A 44 2.72 -2.57 -9.31
CA CYS A 44 3.21 -2.44 -10.68
C CYS A 44 4.44 -1.52 -10.78
N VAL A 45 4.44 -0.39 -10.07
CA VAL A 45 5.59 0.52 -9.99
C VAL A 45 6.78 -0.17 -9.31
N GLY A 46 6.53 -0.90 -8.23
CA GLY A 46 7.51 -1.74 -7.54
C GLY A 46 8.14 -2.76 -8.48
N VAL A 47 7.35 -3.51 -9.24
CA VAL A 47 7.87 -4.48 -10.23
C VAL A 47 8.72 -3.78 -11.30
N LYS A 48 8.27 -2.63 -11.84
CA LYS A 48 9.05 -1.87 -12.82
C LYS A 48 10.39 -1.38 -12.25
N LEU A 49 10.41 -0.90 -11.01
CA LEU A 49 11.62 -0.51 -10.29
C LEU A 49 12.52 -1.71 -10.00
N ALA A 50 11.90 -2.85 -9.69
CA ALA A 50 12.59 -4.10 -9.42
C ALA A 50 13.37 -4.58 -10.65
N LEU A 51 12.73 -4.51 -11.82
CA LEU A 51 13.33 -4.84 -13.12
C LEU A 51 14.47 -3.89 -13.50
N ARG A 52 14.37 -2.61 -13.13
CA ARG A 52 15.42 -1.60 -13.37
C ARG A 52 16.57 -1.65 -12.35
N ARG A 53 16.57 -2.63 -11.43
CA ARG A 53 17.54 -2.74 -10.33
C ARG A 53 17.70 -1.47 -9.50
N SER A 54 16.61 -0.71 -9.33
CA SER A 54 16.67 0.57 -8.61
C SER A 54 16.33 0.39 -7.12
N TYR A 55 17.18 0.91 -6.24
CA TYR A 55 16.95 0.90 -4.80
C TYR A 55 15.75 1.76 -4.34
N ARG A 56 15.18 2.59 -5.24
CA ARG A 56 13.93 3.32 -5.01
C ARG A 56 12.73 2.39 -4.77
N LEU A 57 12.87 1.10 -5.04
CA LEU A 57 11.90 0.06 -4.67
C LEU A 57 11.49 0.13 -3.19
N LEU A 58 12.41 0.46 -2.28
CA LEU A 58 12.14 0.56 -0.84
C LEU A 58 11.15 1.68 -0.49
N LEU A 59 11.02 2.70 -1.34
CA LEU A 59 10.07 3.79 -1.12
C LEU A 59 8.62 3.36 -1.42
N VAL A 60 8.41 2.35 -2.25
CA VAL A 60 7.08 1.89 -2.66
C VAL A 60 6.22 1.46 -1.45
N PRO A 61 6.68 0.53 -0.58
CA PRO A 61 5.91 0.16 0.60
C PRO A 61 5.77 1.31 1.61
N VAL A 62 6.76 2.21 1.71
CA VAL A 62 6.68 3.39 2.58
C VAL A 62 5.55 4.32 2.13
N VAL A 63 5.50 4.63 0.83
CA VAL A 63 4.41 5.43 0.24
C VAL A 63 3.07 4.73 0.47
N ALA A 64 3.00 3.42 0.28
CA ALA A 64 1.78 2.64 0.48
C ALA A 64 1.23 2.74 1.91
N VAL A 65 2.11 2.66 2.93
CA VAL A 65 1.74 2.82 4.35
C VAL A 65 1.29 4.25 4.64
N VAL A 66 2.05 5.25 4.17
CA VAL A 66 1.73 6.65 4.42
C VAL A 66 0.38 7.04 3.81
N THR A 67 0.12 6.61 2.56
CA THR A 67 -1.16 6.89 1.90
C THR A 67 -2.32 6.21 2.61
N TRP A 68 -2.12 4.97 3.07
CA TRP A 68 -3.15 4.25 3.83
C TRP A 68 -3.46 4.92 5.16
N PHE A 69 -2.42 5.25 5.93
CA PHE A 69 -2.59 5.90 7.23
C PHE A 69 -3.28 7.26 7.09
N GLY A 70 -2.85 8.08 6.11
CA GLY A 70 -3.49 9.36 5.82
C GLY A 70 -4.96 9.20 5.43
N ALA A 71 -5.28 8.22 4.58
CA ALA A 71 -6.65 7.98 4.17
C ALA A 71 -7.52 7.42 5.31
N MET A 72 -6.97 6.62 6.23
CA MET A 72 -7.68 6.15 7.43
C MET A 72 -7.99 7.28 8.40
N VAL A 73 -6.99 8.13 8.70
CA VAL A 73 -7.17 9.30 9.57
C VAL A 73 -8.19 10.26 8.96
N PHE A 74 -8.07 10.55 7.66
CA PHE A 74 -8.99 11.43 6.95
C PHE A 74 -10.40 10.83 6.87
N GLY A 75 -10.50 9.54 6.55
CA GLY A 75 -11.76 8.82 6.49
C GLY A 75 -12.49 8.79 7.82
N GLY A 76 -11.77 8.55 8.92
CA GLY A 76 -12.34 8.61 10.27
C GLY A 76 -12.79 10.02 10.66
N ALA A 77 -11.98 11.04 10.39
CA ALA A 77 -12.25 12.41 10.81
C ALA A 77 -13.31 13.12 9.94
N VAL A 78 -13.33 12.89 8.63
CA VAL A 78 -14.15 13.64 7.67
C VAL A 78 -15.33 12.83 7.15
N LEU A 79 -15.13 11.54 6.90
CA LEU A 79 -16.14 10.65 6.31
C LEU A 79 -16.84 9.78 7.36
N GLY A 80 -16.45 9.89 8.64
CA GLY A 80 -17.04 9.16 9.76
C GLY A 80 -16.76 7.66 9.72
N TRP A 81 -15.68 7.21 9.07
CA TRP A 81 -15.33 5.79 9.03
C TRP A 81 -14.93 5.30 10.43
N SER A 82 -15.73 4.39 10.98
CA SER A 82 -15.42 3.68 12.21
C SER A 82 -15.60 2.19 12.00
N ALA A 83 -14.86 1.39 12.77
CA ALA A 83 -15.15 -0.03 12.91
C ALA A 83 -16.49 -0.23 13.63
#